data_AF-A0AAD8HFP3-F1
#
_entry.id   AF-A0AAD8HFP3-F1
#
_cell.length_a   1.000
_cell.length_b   1.000
_cell.length_c   1.000
_cell.angle_alpha   90.00
_cell.angle_beta   90.00
_cell.angle_gamma   90.00
#
_symmetry.space_group_name_H-M   'P 1'
#
loop_
_entity.id
_entity.type
_entity.pdbx_description
1 polymer ?
#
loop_
_entity_poly.entity_id
_entity_poly.type
_entity_poly.pdbx_seq_one_letter_code
_entity_poly.pdbx_strand_id
1 'polypeptide(L)'
;MSSESLPLNRRALYPSSNSPIFDSDITLFLFRTISVGKCSRDSVVLSGGPGWQVETGRMDSLTASKTAANNDIPGPNSDVQTLVSKFQAARLELNDMVTLSGAHTMGKARCTTFISRLNGI
;
A
#
# COMPACT_ATOMS: atom_id res chain seq x y z
N MET A 1 5.64 31.69 1.80
CA MET A 1 5.61 30.29 1.35
C MET A 1 5.34 29.43 2.56
N SER A 2 4.06 29.09 2.80
CA SER A 2 3.64 28.29 3.95
C SER A 2 4.06 26.84 3.72
N SER A 3 4.96 26.33 4.53
CA SER A 3 5.36 24.92 4.55
C SER A 3 4.24 24.08 5.18
N GLU A 4 3.18 23.81 4.43
CA GLU A 4 2.27 22.71 4.77
C GLU A 4 3.02 21.39 4.57
N SER A 5 3.13 20.59 5.63
CA SER A 5 3.58 19.21 5.55
C SER A 5 2.68 18.43 4.59
N LEU A 6 3.24 18.05 3.44
CA LEU A 6 2.53 17.23 2.46
C LEU A 6 2.29 15.85 3.07
N PRO A 7 1.07 15.29 3.00
CA PRO A 7 0.79 13.97 3.56
C PRO A 7 1.61 12.91 2.83
N LEU A 8 2.03 11.85 3.53
CA LEU A 8 2.88 10.77 3.01
C LEU A 8 2.37 10.24 1.65
N ASN A 9 1.05 10.24 1.44
CA ASN A 9 0.42 9.68 0.25
C ASN A 9 0.17 10.64 -0.92
N ARG A 10 0.45 11.96 -0.83
CA ARG A 10 -0.08 12.96 -1.80
C ARG A 10 0.28 12.70 -3.26
N ARG A 11 1.31 11.90 -3.56
CA ARG A 11 1.71 11.51 -4.94
C ARG A 11 2.33 10.10 -5.03
N ALA A 12 2.12 9.26 -4.01
CA ALA A 12 2.70 7.92 -3.93
C ALA A 12 1.80 6.85 -4.59
N LEU A 13 0.48 7.01 -4.50
CA LEU A 13 -0.50 6.07 -5.06
C LEU A 13 -0.96 6.55 -6.44
N TYR A 14 -0.33 6.05 -7.50
CA TYR A 14 -0.83 6.18 -8.87
C TYR A 14 -1.00 4.78 -9.47
N PRO A 15 -2.17 4.44 -10.04
CA PRO A 15 -2.29 3.22 -10.84
C PRO A 15 -1.39 3.35 -12.07
N SER A 16 -0.68 2.28 -12.45
CA SER A 16 -0.01 2.22 -13.74
C SER A 16 -1.08 2.24 -14.83
N SER A 17 -0.95 3.17 -15.79
CA SER A 17 -1.85 3.30 -16.94
C SER A 17 -1.89 2.08 -17.87
N ASN A 18 -1.05 1.06 -17.62
CA ASN A 18 -0.82 -0.09 -18.50
C ASN A 18 -1.22 -1.42 -17.85
N SER A 19 -2.12 -1.43 -16.85
CA SER A 19 -2.65 -2.66 -16.27
C SER A 19 -3.89 -3.12 -17.06
N PRO A 20 -3.81 -4.16 -17.91
CA PRO A 20 -4.91 -4.60 -18.79
C PRO A 20 -6.11 -5.19 -18.04
N ILE A 21 -6.09 -5.23 -16.71
CA ILE A 21 -7.11 -5.87 -15.85
C ILE A 21 -8.43 -5.07 -15.85
N PHE A 22 -8.41 -3.79 -16.23
CA PHE A 22 -9.57 -2.91 -16.05
C PHE A 22 -10.44 -2.68 -17.30
N ASP A 23 -10.04 -3.15 -18.49
CA ASP A 23 -10.69 -2.71 -19.74
C ASP A 23 -11.47 -3.77 -20.53
N SER A 24 -11.56 -5.03 -20.06
CA SER A 24 -12.52 -5.96 -20.67
C SER A 24 -12.98 -7.05 -19.70
N ASP A 25 -14.31 -7.18 -19.56
CA ASP A 25 -15.05 -8.26 -18.89
C ASP A 25 -15.39 -8.18 -17.39
N ILE A 26 -15.62 -6.98 -16.84
CA ILE A 26 -16.30 -6.83 -15.52
C ILE A 26 -17.62 -6.05 -15.59
N THR A 27 -17.96 -5.47 -16.75
CA THR A 27 -19.21 -4.70 -16.91
C THR A 27 -20.39 -5.59 -17.30
N LEU A 28 -20.63 -6.73 -16.64
CA LEU A 28 -21.98 -7.30 -16.50
C LEU A 28 -22.00 -8.46 -15.50
N PHE A 29 -22.23 -8.18 -14.22
CA PHE A 29 -23.21 -8.86 -13.35
C PHE A 29 -23.12 -8.24 -11.94
N LEU A 30 -23.71 -7.06 -11.83
CA LEU A 30 -24.44 -6.57 -10.66
C LEU A 30 -23.68 -6.44 -9.31
N PHE A 31 -23.59 -5.18 -8.89
CA PHE A 31 -23.26 -4.65 -7.56
C PHE A 31 -21.77 -4.40 -7.24
N ARG A 32 -21.55 -3.24 -6.61
CA ARG A 32 -20.32 -2.67 -6.02
C ARG A 32 -19.46 -3.68 -5.25
N THR A 33 -18.66 -4.53 -5.90
CA THR A 33 -18.07 -5.71 -5.19
C THR A 33 -16.58 -5.93 -5.39
N ILE A 34 -15.84 -5.05 -6.07
CA ILE A 34 -14.38 -5.18 -6.12
C ILE A 34 -13.76 -4.47 -4.91
N SER A 35 -13.45 -5.25 -3.88
CA SER A 35 -12.70 -4.76 -2.73
C SER A 35 -11.20 -4.70 -3.03
N VAL A 36 -10.49 -3.78 -2.38
CA VAL A 36 -9.02 -3.64 -2.49
C VAL A 36 -8.30 -4.97 -2.24
N GLY A 37 -8.79 -5.79 -1.31
CA GLY A 37 -8.19 -7.10 -1.00
C GLY A 37 -8.17 -8.07 -2.18
N LYS A 38 -9.25 -8.10 -2.99
CA LYS A 38 -9.31 -8.97 -4.17
C LYS A 38 -8.37 -8.48 -5.27
N CYS A 39 -8.32 -7.17 -5.53
CA CYS A 39 -7.36 -6.60 -6.48
C CYS A 39 -5.91 -6.88 -6.09
N SER A 40 -5.57 -6.75 -4.80
CA SER A 40 -4.21 -7.05 -4.31
C SER A 40 -3.82 -8.51 -4.58
N ARG A 41 -4.71 -9.46 -4.30
CA ARG A 41 -4.46 -10.89 -4.57
C ARG A 41 -4.33 -11.16 -6.06
N ASP A 42 -5.26 -10.67 -6.88
CA ASP A 42 -5.25 -10.88 -8.32
C ASP A 42 -3.95 -10.31 -8.95
N SER A 43 -3.45 -9.17 -8.45
CA SER A 43 -2.18 -8.58 -8.90
C SER A 43 -0.96 -9.44 -8.58
N VAL A 44 -0.91 -10.06 -7.39
CA VAL A 44 0.20 -10.96 -7.01
C VAL A 44 0.20 -12.25 -7.83
N VAL A 45 -0.97 -12.84 -8.03
CA VAL A 45 -1.11 -14.07 -8.86
C VAL A 45 -0.70 -13.82 -10.30
N LEU A 46 -1.14 -12.71 -10.90
CA LEU A 46 -0.76 -12.35 -12.27
C LEU A 46 0.75 -12.09 -12.43
N SER A 47 1.42 -11.73 -11.34
CA SER A 47 2.87 -11.53 -11.32
C SER A 47 3.66 -12.82 -11.02
N GLY A 48 2.99 -13.99 -10.94
CA GLY A 48 3.60 -15.28 -10.65
C GLY A 48 3.77 -15.60 -9.15
N GLY A 49 3.17 -14.81 -8.27
CA GLY A 49 3.17 -15.06 -6.83
C GLY A 49 2.12 -16.07 -6.37
N PRO A 50 2.09 -16.40 -5.07
CA PRO A 50 1.13 -17.36 -4.52
C PRO A 50 -0.31 -16.83 -4.57
N GLY A 51 -1.27 -17.74 -4.72
CA GLY A 51 -2.68 -17.44 -4.50
C GLY A 51 -3.08 -17.71 -3.06
N TRP A 52 -4.01 -16.90 -2.54
CA TRP A 52 -4.66 -17.15 -1.25
C TRP A 52 -6.16 -16.84 -1.32
N GLN A 53 -6.91 -17.39 -0.36
CA GLN A 53 -8.32 -17.08 -0.16
C GLN A 53 -8.45 -15.67 0.42
N VAL A 54 -9.29 -14.84 -0.21
CA VAL A 54 -9.49 -13.46 0.22
C VAL A 54 -10.76 -13.40 1.05
N GLU A 55 -10.63 -13.04 2.32
CA GLU A 55 -11.77 -12.77 3.18
C GLU A 55 -12.59 -11.58 2.65
N THR A 56 -13.91 -11.74 2.61
CA THR A 56 -14.84 -10.73 2.08
C THR A 56 -15.78 -10.20 3.17
N GLY A 57 -16.60 -9.21 2.85
CA GLY A 57 -17.54 -8.59 3.79
C GLY A 57 -17.08 -7.24 4.38
N ARG A 58 -15.92 -6.72 3.95
CA ARG A 58 -15.49 -5.37 4.31
C ARG A 58 -16.38 -4.33 3.62
N MET A 59 -17.02 -3.46 4.41
CA MET A 59 -17.77 -2.31 3.91
C MET A 59 -16.87 -1.08 3.72
N ASP A 60 -17.24 -0.20 2.81
CA ASP A 60 -16.52 1.06 2.59
C ASP A 60 -16.85 2.07 3.68
N SER A 61 -15.81 2.76 4.18
CA SER A 61 -15.98 3.86 5.13
C SER A 61 -16.59 5.07 4.42
N LEU A 62 -17.45 5.82 5.12
CA LEU A 62 -18.02 7.07 4.62
C LEU A 62 -17.09 8.28 4.85
N THR A 63 -16.01 8.09 5.62
CA THR A 63 -15.06 9.15 5.98
C THR A 63 -13.61 8.70 5.78
N ALA A 64 -12.72 9.67 5.60
CA ALA A 64 -11.28 9.47 5.50
C ALA A 64 -10.55 10.29 6.58
N SER A 65 -9.41 9.79 7.07
CA SER A 65 -8.59 10.48 8.08
C SER A 65 -7.18 10.72 7.58
N LYS A 66 -6.88 11.98 7.22
CA LYS A 66 -5.53 12.42 6.83
C LYS A 66 -4.54 12.31 8.00
N THR A 67 -5.00 12.65 9.20
CA THR A 67 -4.18 12.59 10.42
C THR A 67 -3.75 11.16 10.74
N ALA A 68 -4.68 10.20 10.67
CA ALA A 68 -4.36 8.78 10.86
C ALA A 68 -3.34 8.31 9.79
N ALA A 69 -3.57 8.63 8.51
CA ALA A 69 -2.63 8.26 7.45
C ALA A 69 -1.21 8.81 7.68
N ASN A 70 -1.08 10.05 8.17
CA ASN A 70 0.23 10.66 8.44
C ASN A 70 0.92 10.08 9.69
N ASN A 71 0.14 9.57 10.65
CA ASN A 71 0.66 9.05 11.91
C ASN A 71 0.94 7.54 11.84
N ASP A 72 0.11 6.78 11.14
CA ASP A 72 0.08 5.32 11.23
C ASP A 72 0.92 4.65 10.13
N ILE A 73 1.11 5.33 9.00
CA ILE A 73 1.91 4.81 7.88
C ILE A 73 3.38 5.19 8.11
N PRO A 74 4.32 4.23 8.16
CA PRO A 74 5.73 4.54 8.31
C PRO A 74 6.30 5.23 7.07
N GLY A 75 7.27 6.12 7.28
CA GLY A 75 7.99 6.76 6.19
C GLY A 75 9.13 5.89 5.66
N PRO A 76 9.65 6.16 4.46
CA PRO A 76 10.74 5.35 3.85
C PRO A 76 12.09 5.47 4.58
N ASN A 77 12.23 6.49 5.44
CA ASN A 77 13.40 6.73 6.27
C ASN A 77 13.19 6.33 7.74
N SER A 78 12.07 5.69 8.09
CA SER A 78 11.84 5.16 9.44
C SER A 78 12.89 4.11 9.80
N ASP A 79 13.37 4.13 11.04
CA ASP A 79 14.23 3.09 11.57
C ASP A 79 13.45 1.79 11.86
N VAL A 80 14.18 0.71 12.08
CA VAL A 80 13.59 -0.62 12.31
C VAL A 80 12.71 -0.63 13.56
N GLN A 81 13.10 0.08 14.62
CA GLN A 81 12.32 0.11 15.86
C GLN A 81 10.96 0.77 15.64
N THR A 82 10.93 1.89 14.91
CA THR A 82 9.70 2.58 14.52
C THR A 82 8.82 1.68 13.65
N LEU A 83 9.40 0.98 12.68
CA LEU A 83 8.66 0.03 11.83
C LEU A 83 7.99 -1.06 12.69
N VAL A 84 8.74 -1.70 13.59
CA VAL A 84 8.20 -2.73 14.48
C VAL A 84 7.06 -2.18 15.33
N SER A 85 7.23 -1.01 15.96
CA SER A 85 6.17 -0.41 16.78
C SER A 85 4.91 -0.07 15.97
N LYS A 86 5.04 0.37 14.72
CA LYS A 86 3.89 0.68 13.85
C LYS A 86 3.15 -0.58 13.42
N PHE A 87 3.86 -1.65 13.08
CA PHE A 87 3.25 -2.93 12.74
C PHE A 87 2.54 -3.55 13.96
N GLN A 88 3.15 -3.49 15.14
CA GLN A 88 2.51 -3.95 16.38
C GLN A 88 1.25 -3.15 16.73
N ALA A 89 1.23 -1.84 16.48
CA ALA A 89 0.01 -1.03 16.65
C ALA A 89 -1.13 -1.48 15.72
N ALA A 90 -0.81 -2.06 14.56
CA ALA A 90 -1.75 -2.70 13.65
C ALA A 90 -2.01 -4.19 13.95
N ARG A 91 -1.53 -4.69 15.10
CA ARG A 91 -1.63 -6.11 15.53
C ARG A 91 -0.90 -7.09 14.61
N LEU A 92 0.22 -6.66 14.03
CA LEU A 92 1.12 -7.48 13.23
C LEU A 92 2.42 -7.73 13.98
N GLU A 93 2.95 -8.94 13.89
CA GLU A 93 4.20 -9.32 14.53
C GLU A 93 5.43 -8.94 13.69
N LEU A 94 6.63 -9.09 14.26
CA LEU A 94 7.88 -8.85 13.54
C LEU A 94 7.99 -9.71 12.28
N ASN A 95 7.53 -10.95 12.33
CA ASN A 95 7.53 -11.85 11.18
C ASN A 95 6.63 -11.33 10.04
N ASP A 96 5.47 -10.77 10.38
CA ASP A 96 4.56 -10.17 9.41
C ASP A 96 5.19 -8.93 8.77
N MET A 97 5.90 -8.11 9.54
CA MET A 97 6.63 -6.95 9.01
C MET A 97 7.66 -7.36 7.96
N VAL A 98 8.47 -8.38 8.25
CA VAL A 98 9.47 -8.89 7.31
C VAL A 98 8.80 -9.49 6.08
N THR A 99 7.76 -10.29 6.27
CA THR A 99 7.00 -10.94 5.20
C THR A 99 6.36 -9.90 4.27
N LEU A 100 5.70 -8.89 4.82
CA LEU A 100 5.04 -7.83 4.06
C LEU A 100 6.03 -6.87 3.40
N SER A 101 7.23 -6.70 3.96
CA SER A 101 8.32 -5.95 3.30
C SER A 101 8.73 -6.59 1.97
N GLY A 102 8.50 -7.90 1.80
CA GLY A 102 8.67 -8.62 0.54
C GLY A 102 7.82 -8.06 -0.61
N ALA A 103 6.74 -7.30 -0.33
CA ALA A 103 5.95 -6.62 -1.36
C ALA A 103 6.78 -5.64 -2.21
N HIS A 104 7.89 -5.12 -1.67
CA HIS A 104 8.83 -4.27 -2.43
C HIS A 104 9.65 -5.00 -3.49
N THR A 105 9.50 -6.33 -3.63
CA THR A 105 10.10 -7.10 -4.74
C THR A 105 9.58 -6.63 -6.10
N MET A 106 8.38 -6.05 -6.14
CA MET A 106 7.76 -5.50 -7.35
C MET A 106 7.32 -4.06 -7.12
N GLY A 107 7.29 -3.27 -8.21
CA GLY A 107 6.90 -1.87 -8.17
C GLY A 107 8.06 -0.91 -8.42
N LYS A 108 7.82 0.38 -8.15
CA LYS A 108 8.80 1.46 -8.38
C LYS A 108 8.76 2.45 -7.22
N ALA A 109 9.92 3.02 -6.89
CA ALA A 109 10.06 4.12 -5.94
C ALA A 109 10.53 5.39 -6.65
N ARG A 110 10.23 6.57 -6.08
CA ARG A 110 10.73 7.85 -6.58
C ARG A 110 12.05 8.20 -5.89
N CYS A 111 12.96 8.88 -6.58
CA CYS A 111 14.26 9.27 -5.99
C CYS A 111 14.11 9.99 -4.63
N THR A 112 13.09 10.84 -4.50
CA THR A 112 12.80 11.59 -3.26
C THR A 112 12.58 10.71 -2.02
N THR A 113 12.28 9.42 -2.18
CA THR A 113 12.03 8.53 -1.05
C THR A 113 13.30 7.83 -0.54
N PHE A 114 14.41 7.84 -1.28
CA PHE A 114 15.63 7.11 -0.89
C PHE A 114 16.92 7.91 -1.09
N ILE A 115 16.89 9.10 -1.70
CA ILE A 115 18.08 9.89 -1.99
C ILE A 115 18.90 10.28 -0.74
N SER A 116 18.25 10.41 0.43
CA SER A 116 18.94 10.63 1.72
C SER A 116 19.97 9.54 2.01
N ARG A 117 19.64 8.28 1.72
CA ARG A 117 20.52 7.13 1.92
C ARG A 117 21.75 7.14 1.01
N LEU A 118 21.63 7.74 -0.17
CA LEU A 118 22.74 7.89 -1.11
C LEU A 118 23.65 9.06 -0.74
N ASN A 119 23.08 10.10 -0.13
CA ASN A 119 23.81 11.33 0.21
C ASN A 119 24.41 11.30 1.62
N GLY A 120 24.10 10.27 2.44
CA GLY A 120 24.60 10.15 3.82
C GLY A 120 24.05 11.22 4.76
N ILE A 121 22.86 11.74 4.48
CA ILE A 121 22.16 12.78 5.26
C ILE A 121 20.89 12.19 5.87
#